data_AF-A0A2D1V4Q9-F1
#
_entry.id   AF-A0A2D1V4Q9-F1
#
_cell.length_a   1.000
_cell.length_b   1.000
_cell.length_c   1.000
_cell.angle_alpha   90.00
_cell.angle_beta   90.00
_cell.angle_gamma   90.00
#
_symmetry.space_group_name_H-M   'P 1'
#
loop_
_entity.id
_entity.type
_entity.pdbx_description
1 polymer ?
#
loop_
_entity_poly.entity_id
_entity_poly.type
_entity_poly.pdbx_seq_one_letter_code
_entity_poly.pdbx_strand_id
1 'polypeptide(L)' 'NCPRLTSLLLQACGIEEQEVESAIQSCNSLETLDVRFCPKISSTGIAKLRTISPVLKRLFSSVSV' A
#
# COMPACT_ATOMS: atom_id res chain seq x y z
N ASN A 1 -9.80 -10.21 -4.53
CA ASN A 1 -8.97 -10.91 -5.54
C ASN A 1 -8.96 -10.08 -6.82
N CYS A 2 -7.85 -9.40 -7.12
CA CYS A 2 -7.74 -8.50 -8.26
C CYS A 2 -6.54 -8.92 -9.14
N PRO A 3 -6.68 -9.97 -9.98
CA PRO A 3 -5.55 -10.62 -10.66
C PRO A 3 -4.89 -9.79 -11.76
N ARG A 4 -5.46 -8.63 -12.11
CA ARG A 4 -4.92 -7.72 -13.14
C ARG A 4 -4.61 -6.31 -12.61
N LEU A 5 -4.86 -6.06 -11.33
CA LEU A 5 -4.62 -4.74 -10.76
C LEU A 5 -3.13 -4.58 -10.49
N THR A 6 -2.47 -3.71 -11.25
CA THR A 6 -1.02 -3.48 -11.16
C THR A 6 -0.67 -2.19 -10.41
N SER A 7 -1.62 -1.26 -10.32
CA SER A 7 -1.43 0.04 -9.64
C SER A 7 -2.67 0.38 -8.81
N LEU A 8 -2.44 0.79 -7.56
CA LEU A 8 -3.47 1.23 -6.62
C LEU A 8 -3.04 2.58 -6.03
N LEU A 9 -3.86 3.60 -6.25
CA LEU A 9 -3.58 4.98 -5.83
C LEU A 9 -4.63 5.40 -4.80
N LEU A 10 -4.19 5.64 -3.56
CA LEU A 10 -5.03 5.97 -2.41
C LEU A 10 -4.60 7.30 -1.79
N GLN A 11 -4.10 8.23 -2.61
CA GLN A 11 -3.60 9.52 -2.13
C GLN A 11 -4.67 10.29 -1.35
N ALA A 12 -4.29 10.87 -0.22
CA ALA A 12 -5.17 11.67 0.64
C ALA A 12 -6.42 10.91 1.14
N CYS A 13 -6.38 9.58 1.20
CA CYS A 13 -7.46 8.77 1.76
C CYS A 13 -7.35 8.62 3.29
N GLY A 14 -8.49 8.57 3.97
CA GLY A 14 -8.61 8.26 5.40
C GLY A 14 -8.67 6.76 5.71
N ILE A 15 -8.02 5.94 4.88
CA ILE A 15 -8.01 4.47 4.97
C ILE A 15 -7.12 4.00 6.12
N GLU A 16 -7.56 3.00 6.87
CA GLU A 16 -6.78 2.39 7.95
C GLU A 16 -5.65 1.51 7.38
N GLU A 17 -4.55 1.40 8.12
CA GLU A 17 -3.40 0.59 7.74
C GLU A 17 -3.79 -0.86 7.42
N GLN A 18 -4.61 -1.48 8.27
CA GLN A 18 -5.06 -2.87 8.14
C GLN A 18 -5.93 -3.10 6.88
N GLU A 19 -6.65 -2.07 6.43
CA GLU A 19 -7.46 -2.14 5.21
C GLU A 19 -6.54 -2.19 3.97
N VAL A 20 -5.48 -1.38 3.98
CA VAL A 20 -4.45 -1.40 2.92
C VAL A 20 -3.74 -2.75 2.89
N GLU A 21 -3.34 -3.27 4.05
CA GLU A 21 -2.71 -4.60 4.17
C GLU A 21 -3.57 -5.69 3.55
N SER A 22 -4.86 -5.73 3.93
CA SER A 22 -5.81 -6.71 3.42
C SER A 22 -6.00 -6.60 1.89
N ALA A 23 -6.03 -5.36 1.38
CA ALA A 23 -6.15 -5.10 -0.04
C ALA A 23 -4.93 -5.62 -0.82
N ILE A 24 -3.71 -5.35 -0.35
CA ILE A 24 -2.49 -5.77 -1.05
C ILE A 24 -2.23 -7.27 -0.94
N GLN A 25 -2.59 -7.92 0.17
CA GLN A 25 -2.54 -9.38 0.31
C GLN A 25 -3.39 -10.11 -0.73
N SER A 26 -4.49 -9.48 -1.13
CA SER A 26 -5.44 -10.05 -2.09
C SER A 26 -5.11 -9.73 -3.56
N CYS A 27 -4.07 -8.93 -3.82
CA CYS A 27 -3.71 -8.41 -5.14
C CYS A 27 -2.30 -8.83 -5.54
N ASN A 28 -2.15 -10.09 -5.97
CA ASN A 28 -0.86 -10.72 -6.30
C ASN A 28 -0.12 -10.13 -7.52
N SER A 29 -0.73 -9.20 -8.25
CA SER A 29 -0.11 -8.51 -9.40
C SER A 29 0.12 -7.03 -9.15
N LEU A 30 -0.09 -6.55 -7.92
CA LEU A 30 0.04 -5.14 -7.57
C LEU A 30 1.51 -4.73 -7.46
N GLU A 31 1.98 -3.98 -8.45
CA GLU A 31 3.38 -3.52 -8.51
C GLU A 31 3.57 -2.10 -7.97
N THR A 32 2.49 -1.31 -7.91
CA THR A 32 2.53 0.10 -7.49
C THR A 32 1.45 0.41 -6.48
N LEU A 33 1.84 0.96 -5.34
CA LEU A 33 0.96 1.46 -4.29
C LEU A 33 1.33 2.90 -3.97
N ASP A 34 0.34 3.78 -3.94
CA ASP A 34 0.51 5.16 -3.52
C ASP A 34 -0.42 5.49 -2.37
N VAL A 35 0.18 5.81 -1.22
CA VAL A 35 -0.50 6.14 0.03
C VAL A 35 -0.01 7.49 0.57
N ARG A 36 0.45 8.37 -0.32
CA ARG A 36 0.82 9.75 0.07
C ARG A 36 -0.37 10.47 0.68
N PHE A 37 -0.10 11.25 1.71
CA PHE A 37 -1.08 12.07 2.43
C PHE A 37 -2.18 11.26 3.14
N CYS A 38 -1.98 9.97 3.40
CA CYS A 38 -2.85 9.16 4.25
C CYS A 38 -2.45 9.32 5.72
N PRO A 39 -3.23 10.05 6.55
CA PRO A 39 -2.82 10.37 7.93
C PRO A 39 -2.84 9.17 8.88
N LYS A 40 -3.53 8.09 8.50
CA LYS A 40 -3.69 6.88 9.32
C LYS A 40 -2.66 5.79 9.02
N ILE A 41 -1.70 6.06 8.15
CA ILE A 41 -0.64 5.11 7.79
C ILE A 41 0.65 5.55 8.46
N SER A 42 1.18 4.69 9.33
CA SER A 42 2.37 4.97 10.12
C SER A 42 3.66 4.62 9.36
N SER A 43 4.82 5.12 9.81
CA SER A 43 6.13 4.73 9.26
C SER A 43 6.37 3.22 9.37
N THR A 44 5.99 2.63 10.51
CA THR A 44 6.02 1.17 10.73
C THR A 44 5.10 0.45 9.76
N GLY A 45 3.91 1.01 9.49
CA GLY A 45 2.98 0.53 8.48
C GLY A 45 3.60 0.47 7.09
N ILE A 46 4.28 1.54 6.67
CA ILE A 46 5.00 1.58 5.38
C ILE A 46 6.04 0.45 5.28
N ALA A 47 6.82 0.22 6.33
CA ALA A 47 7.78 -0.88 6.36
C ALA A 47 7.09 -2.24 6.24
N LYS A 48 5.96 -2.43 6.91
CA LYS A 48 5.16 -3.66 6.87
C LYS A 48 4.48 -3.90 5.52
N LEU A 49 3.98 -2.85 4.86
CA LEU A 49 3.38 -2.97 3.51
C LEU A 49 4.40 -3.51 2.48
N ARG A 50 5.69 -3.17 2.63
CA ARG A 50 6.77 -3.73 1.78
C ARG A 50 7.00 -5.23 2.01
N THR A 51 6.78 -5.75 3.21
CA THR A 51 7.01 -7.17 3.50
C THR A 51 5.84 -8.04 3.09
N ILE A 52 4.63 -7.48 3.09
CA ILE A 52 3.39 -8.20 2.74
C ILE A 52 3.31 -8.54 1.25
N SER A 53 3.72 -7.62 0.38
CA SER A 53 3.64 -7.80 -1.07
C SER A 53 5.03 -7.81 -1.71
N PRO A 54 5.65 -9.00 -1.91
CA PRO A 54 7.00 -9.10 -2.47
C PRO A 54 7.07 -8.67 -3.95
N VAL A 55 5.92 -8.58 -4.64
CA VAL A 55 5.82 -8.12 -6.03
C VAL A 55 5.73 -6.60 -6.14
N LEU A 56 5.54 -5.89 -5.01
CA LEU A 56 5.40 -4.44 -4.98
C LEU A 56 6.74 -3.77 -5.30
N LYS A 57 6.83 -3.17 -6.49
CA LYS A 57 8.05 -2.50 -6.98
C LYS A 57 8.13 -1.05 -6.51
N ARG A 58 6.99 -0.38 -6.39
CA ARG A 58 6.91 1.06 -6.10
C ARG A 58 5.91 1.30 -4.98
N LEU A 59 6.38 1.95 -3.91
CA LEU A 59 5.57 2.42 -2.80
C LEU A 59 5.83 3.92 -2.60
N PHE A 60 4.80 4.75 -2.76
CA PHE A 60 4.87 6.18 -2.49
C PHE A 60 4.18 6.49 -1.17
N SER A 61 4.90 7.13 -0.25
CA SER A 61 4.39 7.56 1.06
C SER A 61 4.83 9.00 1.36
N SER A 62 4.04 9.70 2.18
CA SER A 62 4.44 11.03 2.71
C SER A 62 5.36 10.92 3.92
N VAL A 63 5.39 9.75 4.54
CA VAL A 63 6.25 9.45 5.68
C VAL A 63 7.53 8.79 5.16
N SER A 64 8.67 9.35 5.52
CA SER A 64 9.98 8.75 5.25
C SER A 64 10.24 7.64 6.27
N VAL A 65 10.68 6.47 5.79
CA VAL A 65 11.15 5.33 6.59
C VAL A 65 12.67 5.31 6.66
#